data_AF-A0A6N7IP67-F1
#
_entry.id   AF-A0A6N7IP67-F1
#
_cell.length_a   1.000
_cell.length_b   1.000
_cell.length_c   1.000
_cell.angle_alpha   90.00
_cell.angle_beta   90.00
_cell.angle_gamma   90.00
#
_symmetry.space_group_name_H-M   'P 1'
#
loop_
_entity.id
_entity.type
_entity.pdbx_description
1 polymer ?
#
loop_
_entity_poly.entity_id
_entity_poly.type
_entity_poly.pdbx_seq_one_letter_code
_entity_poly.pdbx_strand_id
1 'polypeptide(L)' 'MLFLQKILDADWFEEREEIVDRLGMPRCNRCGGSLHIGDTVDVAWPWFDDFNLCRGCQDTGITGERG' A
#
# COMPACT_ATOMS: atom_id res chain seq x y z
N MET A 1 6.68 -2.84 18.14
CA MET A 1 6.80 -2.05 16.90
C MET A 1 5.39 -1.81 16.39
N LEU A 2 4.97 -0.55 16.25
CA LEU A 2 3.74 -0.25 15.53
C LEU A 2 4.01 -0.57 14.07
N PHE A 3 3.30 -1.53 13.51
CA PHE A 3 3.35 -1.79 12.08
C PHE A 3 2.68 -0.60 11.39
N LEU A 4 3.47 0.25 10.72
CA LEU A 4 2.99 1.41 9.98
C LEU A 4 2.33 1.02 8.64
N GLN A 5 2.10 -0.27 8.42
CA GLN A 5 1.55 -0.85 7.20
C GLN A 5 0.37 -1.76 7.53
N LYS A 6 -0.66 -1.71 6.69
CA LYS A 6 -1.80 -2.66 6.66
C LYS A 6 -1.83 -3.33 5.28
N ILE A 7 -2.17 -4.61 5.23
CA ILE A 7 -2.42 -5.30 3.97
C ILE A 7 -3.78 -4.85 3.46
N LEU A 8 -3.88 -4.55 2.17
CA LEU A 8 -5.17 -4.31 1.52
C LEU A 8 -5.93 -5.62 1.43
N ASP A 9 -6.89 -5.81 2.33
CA ASP A 9 -7.83 -6.93 2.34
C ASP A 9 -9.27 -6.43 2.17
N ALA A 10 -10.23 -7.35 2.11
CA ALA A 10 -11.65 -7.00 1.94
C ALA A 10 -12.13 -6.03 3.03
N ASP A 11 -11.76 -6.28 4.29
CA ASP A 11 -12.12 -5.44 5.43
C ASP A 11 -11.58 -4.01 5.28
N TRP A 12 -10.35 -3.83 4.78
CA TRP A 12 -9.81 -2.49 4.49
C TRP A 12 -10.66 -1.76 3.45
N PHE A 13 -11.10 -2.45 2.40
CA PHE A 13 -11.94 -1.85 1.36
C PHE A 13 -13.32 -1.48 1.89
N GLU A 14 -13.93 -2.34 2.71
CA GLU A 14 -15.21 -2.03 3.36
C GLU A 14 -15.08 -0.81 4.29
N GLU A 15 -13.98 -0.69 5.04
CA GLU A 15 -13.71 0.46 5.92
C GLU A 15 -13.43 1.77 5.15
N ARG A 16 -12.95 1.68 3.90
CA ARG A 16 -12.36 2.81 3.15
C ARG A 16 -13.05 3.10 1.82
N GLU A 17 -14.16 2.43 1.51
CA GLU A 17 -14.90 2.54 0.24
C GLU A 17 -15.14 4.01 -0.16
N GLU A 18 -15.74 4.81 0.74
CA GLU A 18 -16.03 6.22 0.46
C GLU A 18 -14.78 7.06 0.14
N ILE A 19 -13.65 6.76 0.79
CA ILE A 19 -12.39 7.48 0.58
C ILE A 19 -11.78 7.07 -0.76
N VAL A 20 -11.80 5.78 -1.08
CA VAL A 20 -11.31 5.24 -2.35
C VAL A 20 -12.15 5.74 -3.52
N ASP A 21 -13.47 5.80 -3.39
CA ASP A 21 -14.36 6.33 -4.43
C ASP A 21 -14.08 7.81 -4.71
N ARG A 22 -13.72 8.57 -3.67
CA ARG A 22 -13.46 10.00 -3.78
C ARG A 22 -12.04 10.33 -4.27
N LEU A 23 -11.03 9.63 -3.78
CA LEU A 23 -9.61 9.95 -4.00
C LEU A 23 -8.92 9.02 -4.99
N GLY A 24 -9.55 7.89 -5.31
CA GLY A 24 -8.96 6.80 -6.06
C GLY A 24 -8.15 5.85 -5.18
N MET A 25 -7.66 4.79 -5.82
CA MET A 25 -6.83 3.78 -5.18
C MET A 25 -5.50 4.37 -4.68
N PRO A 26 -5.00 3.96 -3.50
CA PRO A 26 -3.63 4.25 -3.10
C PRO A 26 -2.64 3.76 -4.17
N ARG A 27 -1.55 4.51 -4.33
CA ARG A 27 -0.51 4.24 -5.34
C ARG A 27 0.75 3.79 -4.62
N CYS A 28 1.48 2.87 -5.23
CA CYS A 28 2.79 2.44 -4.77
C CYS A 28 3.77 3.62 -4.82
N ASN A 29 4.42 3.92 -3.70
CA ASN A 29 5.37 5.03 -3.60
C ASN A 29 6.63 4.83 -4.46
N ARG A 30 6.94 3.58 -4.83
CA ARG A 30 8.13 3.26 -5.66
C ARG A 30 7.87 3.32 -7.16
N CYS A 31 6.84 2.63 -7.64
CA CYS A 31 6.59 2.51 -9.08
C CYS A 31 5.41 3.37 -9.57
N GLY A 32 4.69 4.01 -8.65
CA GLY A 32 3.51 4.80 -8.96
C GLY A 32 2.31 4.00 -9.46
N GLY A 33 2.33 2.65 -9.44
CA GLY A 33 1.20 1.80 -9.82
C GLY A 33 0.07 1.81 -8.79
N SER A 34 -1.17 1.57 -9.22
CA SER A 34 -2.28 1.36 -8.27
C SER A 34 -2.04 0.13 -7.41
N LEU A 35 -2.31 0.26 -6.11
CA LEU A 35 -2.32 -0.87 -5.20
C LEU A 35 -3.62 -1.66 -5.34
N HIS A 36 -3.55 -2.95 -5.04
CA HIS A 36 -4.65 -3.90 -5.10
C HIS A 36 -4.67 -4.79 -3.85
N ILE A 37 -5.70 -5.64 -3.74
CA ILE A 37 -5.79 -6.62 -2.65
C ILE A 37 -4.48 -7.43 -2.55
N GLY A 38 -3.94 -7.51 -1.34
CA GLY A 38 -2.70 -8.19 -1.02
C GLY A 38 -1.44 -7.35 -1.23
N ASP A 39 -1.56 -6.06 -1.56
CA ASP A 39 -0.49 -5.07 -1.43
C ASP A 39 -0.50 -4.44 -0.02
N THR A 40 0.49 -3.60 0.27
CA THR A 40 0.62 -2.93 1.57
C THR A 40 0.39 -1.43 1.43
N VAL A 41 -0.42 -0.88 2.34
CA VAL A 41 -0.75 0.54 2.41
C VAL A 41 -0.32 1.11 3.76
N ASP A 42 0.07 2.37 3.77
CA ASP A 42 0.29 3.13 4.98
C ASP A 42 -1.00 3.22 5.81
N VAL A 43 -0.91 2.96 7.11
CA VAL A 43 -2.06 3.03 8.03
C VAL A 43 -2.68 4.43 8.11
N ALA A 44 -1.88 5.47 7.82
CA ALA A 44 -2.27 6.86 7.81
C ALA A 44 -2.63 7.37 6.39
N TRP A 45 -2.83 6.48 5.42
CA TRP A 45 -3.45 6.86 4.16
C TRP A 45 -4.88 7.42 4.40
N PRO A 46 -5.29 8.52 3.72
CA PRO A 46 -4.67 9.18 2.58
C PRO A 46 -3.72 10.35 2.89
N TRP A 47 -3.34 10.56 4.15
CA TRP A 47 -2.46 11.68 4.52
C TRP A 47 -0.98 11.39 4.25
N PHE A 48 -0.61 10.11 4.29
CA PHE A 48 0.74 9.63 4.00
C PHE A 48 0.69 8.44 3.03
N ASP A 49 1.73 8.30 2.21
CA ASP A 49 1.92 7.21 1.27
C ASP A 49 3.34 6.62 1.30
N ASP A 50 4.19 7.05 2.24
CA ASP A 50 5.61 6.67 2.32
C ASP A 50 5.81 5.14 2.29
N PHE A 51 4.90 4.41 2.93
CA PHE A 51 4.95 2.95 3.07
C PHE A 51 4.04 2.18 2.11
N ASN A 52 3.39 2.86 1.16
CA ASN A 52 2.58 2.23 0.13
C ASN A 52 3.48 1.42 -0.83
N LEU A 53 3.34 0.10 -0.84
CA LEU A 53 4.14 -0.78 -1.68
C LEU A 53 3.28 -1.87 -2.30
N CYS A 54 3.39 -2.00 -3.64
CA CYS A 54 2.89 -3.17 -4.33
C CYS A 54 3.81 -4.37 -4.08
N ARG A 55 3.27 -5.58 -4.21
CA ARG A 55 4.00 -6.83 -3.97
C ARG A 55 5.33 -6.90 -4.71
N GLY A 56 5.35 -6.54 -6.01
CA GLY A 56 6.59 -6.55 -6.79
C GLY A 56 7.66 -5.61 -6.23
N CYS A 57 7.27 -4.43 -5.77
CA CYS A 57 8.20 -3.47 -5.16
C CYS A 57 8.63 -3.86 -3.74
N GLN A 58 7.79 -4.59 -3.02
CA GLN A 58 8.09 -5.15 -1.70
C GLN A 58 9.13 -6.27 -1.80
N ASP A 59 8.93 -7.22 -2.73
CA ASP A 59 9.84 -8.36 -2.94
C ASP A 59 11.24 -7.90 -3.37
N THR A 60 11.31 -6.88 -4.23
CA THR A 60 12.59 -6.28 -4.68
C THR A 60 13.35 -5.60 -3.52
N GLY A 61 12.65 -5.18 -2.46
CA GLY A 61 13.26 -4.64 -1.25
C GLY A 61 13.72 -5.69 -0.24
N ILE A 62 13.17 -6.90 -0.29
CA ILE A 62 13.53 -8.04 0.58
C ILE A 62 14.73 -8.80 0.01
N THR A 63 14.91 -8.79 -1.31
CA THR A 63 16.15 -9.24 -1.96
C THR A 63 17.25 -8.19 -1.83
N GLY A 64 17.72 -7.99 -0.60
CA GLY A 64 18.99 -7.31 -0.30
C GLY A 64 20.20 -8.15 -0.71
N GLU A 65 20.21 -8.75 -1.90
CA GLU A 65 21.43 -9.25 -2.53
C GLU A 65 21.55 -8.75 -3.98
N ARG A 66 22.55 -7.85 -4.13
CA ARG A 66 23.48 -7.62 -5.25
C ARG A 66 22.97 -7.13 -6.61
N GLY A 67 23.42 -5.92 -6.92
CA GLY A 67 24.02 -5.50 -8.19
C GLY A 67 25.03 -4.40 -7.91
#